data_AF-A0A415MEK1-F1
#
_entry.id   AF-A0A415MEK1-F1
#
_cell.length_a   1.000
_cell.length_b   1.000
_cell.length_c   1.000
_cell.angle_alpha   90.00
_cell.angle_beta   90.00
_cell.angle_gamma   90.00
#
_symmetry.space_group_name_H-M   'P 1'
#
loop_
_entity.id
_entity.type
_entity.pdbx_description
1 polymer ?
#
loop_
_entity_poly.entity_id
_entity_poly.type
_entity_poly.pdbx_seq_one_letter_code
_entity_poly.pdbx_strand_id
1 'polypeptide(L)' 'MYKLRIYKLSGADKGNLDHEELFNTKEQMDKRYDELFKKDLYGLNPTAWEQKNGGWKRLEGY' A
#
# COMPACT_ATOMS: atom_id res chain seq x y z
N MET A 1 -13.18 -1.86 4.80
CA MET A 1 -11.92 -1.28 5.32
C MET A 1 -10.84 -1.49 4.28
N TYR A 2 -9.92 -0.54 4.17
CA TYR A 2 -8.85 -0.53 3.18
C TYR A 2 -7.51 -0.43 3.89
N LYS A 3 -6.44 -0.86 3.22
CA LYS A 3 -5.09 -0.63 3.71
C LYS A 3 -4.08 -0.43 2.60
N LEU A 4 -3.03 0.30 2.92
CA LEU A 4 -1.78 0.30 2.18
C LEU A 4 -0.74 -0.53 2.92
N ARG A 5 0.00 -1.35 2.18
CA ARG A 5 1.27 -1.94 2.66
C ARG A 5 2.41 -1.09 2.13
N ILE A 6 3.23 -0.57 3.04
CA ILE A 6 4.37 0.29 2.71
C ILE A 6 5.65 -0.48 2.99
N TYR A 7 6.65 -0.32 2.11
CA TYR A 7 7.86 -1.12 2.11
C TYR A 7 9.10 -0.29 2.42
N LYS A 8 10.11 -0.93 3.02
CA LYS A 8 11.41 -0.31 3.27
C LYS A 8 12.08 0.02 1.94
N LEU A 9 12.51 1.27 1.76
CA LEU A 9 13.09 1.73 0.48
C LEU A 9 14.63 1.65 0.42
N SER A 10 15.28 1.33 1.54
CA SER A 10 16.74 1.32 1.68
C SER A 10 17.22 0.29 2.70
N GLY A 11 18.53 0.05 2.71
CA GLY A 11 19.18 -0.89 3.63
C GLY A 11 19.11 -2.35 3.17
N ALA A 12 19.62 -3.26 4.00
CA ALA A 12 19.65 -4.70 3.72
C ALA A 12 18.24 -5.30 3.56
N ASP A 13 17.23 -4.71 4.20
CA ASP A 13 15.83 -5.15 4.18
C ASP A 13 14.98 -4.44 3.10
N LYS A 14 15.59 -3.79 2.12
CA LYS A 14 14.85 -3.07 1.07
C LYS A 14 13.83 -4.00 0.38
N GLY A 15 12.57 -3.56 0.32
CA GLY A 15 11.45 -4.33 -0.21
C GLY A 15 10.67 -5.13 0.84
N ASN A 16 11.18 -5.28 2.05
CA ASN A 16 10.42 -5.86 3.16
C ASN A 16 9.30 -4.92 3.60
N LEU A 17 8.23 -5.50 4.17
CA LEU A 17 7.14 -4.72 4.77
C LEU A 17 7.71 -3.84 5.88
N ASP A 18 7.43 -2.55 5.81
CA ASP A 18 7.75 -1.59 6.84
C ASP A 18 6.57 -1.46 7.82
N HIS A 19 5.42 -1.04 7.31
CA HIS A 19 4.19 -0.93 8.08
C HIS A 19 2.93 -1.01 7.19
N GLU A 20 1.76 -1.11 7.83
CA GLU A 20 0.46 -1.02 7.18
C GLU A 20 -0.28 0.22 7.69
N GLU A 21 -0.91 0.97 6.79
CA GLU A 21 -1.81 2.08 7.13
C GLU A 21 -3.27 1.64 6.82
N LEU A 22 -4.20 1.87 7.75
CA LEU A 22 -5.62 1.46 7.63
C LEU A 22 -6.52 2.66 7.34
N PHE A 23 -7.53 2.45 6.50
CA PHE A 23 -8.47 3.48 6.08
C PHE A 23 -9.91 2.98 6.08
N ASN A 24 -10.85 3.89 6.37
CA ASN A 24 -12.27 3.57 6.40
C ASN A 24 -12.87 3.54 4.98
N THR A 25 -12.41 4.44 4.10
CA THR A 25 -12.87 4.54 2.71
C THR A 25 -11.74 4.33 1.71
N LYS A 26 -12.09 3.94 0.48
CA LYS A 26 -11.14 3.78 -0.62
C LYS A 26 -10.48 5.11 -0.97
N GLU A 27 -11.25 6.20 -0.96
CA GLU A 27 -10.78 7.54 -1.30
C GLU A 27 -9.67 8.05 -0.36
N GLN A 28 -9.78 7.76 0.95
CA GLN A 28 -8.71 8.08 1.91
C GLN A 28 -7.41 7.33 1.60
N MET A 29 -7.53 6.04 1.28
CA MET A 29 -6.41 5.20 0.88
C MET A 29 -5.80 5.67 -0.45
N ASP A 30 -6.63 6.02 -1.44
CA ASP A 30 -6.21 6.51 -2.76
C ASP A 30 -5.41 7.79 -2.63
N LYS A 31 -5.95 8.77 -1.90
CA LYS A 31 -5.24 10.03 -1.63
C LYS A 31 -3.87 9.78 -1.00
N ARG A 32 -3.79 8.87 -0.03
CA ARG A 32 -2.53 8.53 0.62
C ARG A 32 -1.57 7.78 -0.29
N TYR A 33 -2.09 6.93 -1.17
CA TYR A 33 -1.28 6.28 -2.20
C TYR A 33 -0.65 7.32 -3.13
N ASP A 34 -1.41 8.30 -3.59
CA ASP A 34 -0.91 9.36 -4.47
C ASP A 34 0.20 10.21 -3.82
N GLU A 35 0.11 10.46 -2.50
CA GLU A 35 1.16 11.14 -1.73
C GLU A 35 2.46 10.33 -1.66
N LEU A 36 2.36 9.00 -1.63
CA LEU A 36 3.50 8.09 -1.49
C LEU A 36 4.08 7.65 -2.83
N PHE A 37 3.28 7.64 -3.89
CA PHE A 37 3.64 7.11 -5.19
C PHE A 37 4.84 7.85 -5.77
N LYS A 38 5.82 7.09 -6.23
CA LYS A 38 6.96 7.59 -6.98
C LYS A 38 7.22 6.67 -8.15
N LYS A 39 7.22 7.23 -9.36
CA LYS A 39 7.43 6.50 -10.61
C LYS A 39 8.70 5.63 -10.58
N ASP A 40 9.77 6.14 -9.96
CA ASP A 40 11.06 5.47 -9.92
C ASP A 40 11.16 4.34 -8.87
N LEU A 41 10.12 4.15 -8.03
CA LEU A 41 10.09 3.06 -7.05
C LEU A 41 9.60 1.74 -7.65
N TYR A 42 8.96 1.75 -8.82
CA TYR A 42 8.42 0.55 -9.47
C TYR A 42 7.67 -0.38 -8.48
N GLY A 43 8.14 -1.61 -8.27
CA GLY A 43 7.54 -2.59 -7.36
C GLY A 43 7.70 -2.28 -5.87
N LEU A 44 8.33 -1.17 -5.50
CA LEU A 44 8.46 -0.69 -4.12
C LEU A 44 7.41 0.37 -3.78
N ASN A 45 6.55 0.75 -4.72
CA ASN A 45 5.37 1.54 -4.40
C ASN A 45 4.44 0.75 -3.44
N PRO A 46 3.63 1.45 -2.63
CA PRO A 46 2.71 0.80 -1.72
C PRO A 46 1.77 -0.16 -2.47
N THR A 47 1.27 -1.21 -1.80
CA THR A 47 0.19 -2.02 -2.39
C THR A 47 -1.12 -1.77 -1.67
N ALA A 48 -2.20 -1.65 -2.45
CA ALA A 48 -3.53 -1.40 -1.93
C ALA A 48 -4.31 -2.70 -1.72
N TRP A 49 -5.07 -2.76 -0.62
CA TRP A 49 -5.87 -3.93 -0.25
C TRP A 49 -7.22 -3.50 0.29
N GLU A 50 -8.24 -4.29 -0.01
CA GLU A 50 -9.60 -4.13 0.48
C GLU A 50 -9.99 -5.37 1.29
N GLN A 51 -10.65 -5.16 2.43
CA GLN A 51 -11.18 -6.26 3.22
C GLN A 51 -12.50 -6.77 2.59
N LYS A 52 -12.54 -8.03 2.17
CA LYS A 52 -13.75 -8.72 1.67
C LYS A 52 -13.90 -10.09 2.32
N ASN A 53 -15.13 -10.42 2.74
CA ASN A 53 -15.50 -11.74 3.29
C ASN A 53 -14.53 -12.23 4.40
N GLY A 54 -14.11 -11.33 5.30
CA GLY A 54 -13.18 -11.66 6.39
C GLY A 54 -11.70 -11.76 6.00
N GLY A 55 -11.37 -11.65 4.72
CA GLY A 55 -10.00 -11.65 4.20
C GLY A 55 -9.59 -10.33 3.57
N TRP A 56 -8.29 -10.21 3.23
CA TRP A 56 -7.76 -9.09 2.47
C TRP A 56 -7.57 -9.47 1.01
N LYS A 57 -8.16 -8.71 0.10
CA LYS A 57 -7.98 -8.85 -1.35
C LYS A 57 -7.10 -7.70 -1.85
N ARG A 58 -6.05 -8.01 -2.62
CA ARG A 58 -5.22 -6.99 -3.26
C ARG A 58 -6.01 -6.28 -4.37
N LEU A 59 -5.88 -4.97 -4.44
CA LEU A 59 -6.43 -4.15 -5.52
C LEU A 59 -5.37 -4.00 -6.64
N GLU A 60 -5.83 -4.00 -7.88
CA GLU A 60 -4.99 -3.80 -9.07
C GLU A 60 -4.95 -2.31 -9.46
N GLY A 61 -3.92 -1.90 -10.19
CA GLY A 61 -3.72 -0.50 -10.58
C GLY A 61 -2.98 0.36 -9.55
N TYR A 62 -2.44 -0.27 -8.51
CA TYR A 62 -1.60 0.30 -7.46
C TYR A 62 -0.25 -0.41 -7.43
#